data_AF-V5HJF8-F1
#
_entry.id   AF-V5HJF8-F1
#
_cell.length_a   1.000
_cell.length_b   1.000
_cell.length_c   1.000
_cell.angle_alpha   90.00
_cell.angle_beta   90.00
_cell.angle_gamma   90.00
#
_symmetry.space_group_name_H-M   'P 1'
#
loop_
_entity.id
_entity.type
_entity.pdbx_description
1 polymer ?
#
loop_
_entity_poly.entity_id
_entity_poly.type
_entity_poly.pdbx_seq_one_letter_code
_entity_poly.pdbx_strand_id
1 'polypeptide(L)'
;MARHLFREVDGYYLHVLFPEESVRSALNYKPVPGDVFIVSYPKCGTTWLQCIVYNIFNGRDPPAGVMDALREMPFLEVQGAECIKHMTKPGAVKTHMPFRFQPFSVDAKYVYICRNPYDCCVSFFHHTKNFYAYQFQDGTFDEFFELFIEGKPDCGDYFDHLLSWYEHRGDPNVFFLTYEDLKKDTRAWVLKIADFLGEEYGRKLRADQGLLEGILKRTSFETMKEMNAKVNETLMELKDLSEDQKPGWLKHSTKTMGVEATNQPVAGDFIRKGAVGDWKNYFSADQIKRLKERIELKTRGSDVMDLWKDIGLP
;
A
#
# COMPACT_ATOMS: atom_id res chain seq x y z
N MET A 1 26.93 -7.64 14.82
CA MET A 1 26.26 -8.57 13.88
C MET A 1 25.37 -7.75 12.99
N ALA A 2 25.44 -7.91 11.66
CA ALA A 2 24.50 -7.26 10.76
C ALA A 2 23.08 -7.73 11.10
N ARG A 3 22.18 -6.80 11.36
CA ARG A 3 20.82 -7.12 11.76
C ARG A 3 20.04 -7.55 10.52
N HIS A 4 19.44 -8.74 10.54
CA HIS A 4 18.46 -9.10 9.51
C HIS A 4 17.22 -8.21 9.65
N LEU A 5 16.97 -7.36 8.65
CA LEU A 5 15.85 -6.42 8.62
C LEU A 5 14.53 -7.05 8.19
N PHE A 6 14.58 -8.26 7.64
CA PHE A 6 13.43 -9.01 7.19
C PHE A 6 13.42 -10.40 7.82
N ARG A 7 12.23 -10.97 7.98
CA ARG A 7 12.01 -12.32 8.49
C ARG A 7 10.72 -12.89 7.92
N GLU A 8 10.56 -14.20 8.08
CA GLU A 8 9.26 -14.85 7.87
C GLU A 8 8.51 -14.95 9.19
N VAL A 9 7.21 -14.65 9.15
CA VAL A 9 6.24 -14.95 10.22
C VAL A 9 5.19 -15.85 9.61
N ASP A 10 5.19 -17.13 10.02
CA ASP A 10 4.29 -18.17 9.51
C ASP A 10 4.30 -18.27 7.96
N GLY A 11 5.48 -18.10 7.36
CA GLY A 11 5.71 -18.12 5.91
C GLY A 11 5.51 -16.77 5.19
N TYR A 12 4.99 -15.75 5.87
CA TYR A 12 4.88 -14.41 5.32
C TYR A 12 6.17 -13.61 5.54
N TYR A 13 6.86 -13.25 4.46
CA TYR A 13 8.13 -12.51 4.49
C TYR A 13 7.88 -11.00 4.57
N LEU A 14 8.39 -10.35 5.62
CA LEU A 14 8.22 -8.93 5.85
C LEU A 14 9.27 -8.33 6.80
N HIS A 15 9.31 -7.00 6.88
CA HIS A 15 10.24 -6.26 7.72
C HIS A 15 10.05 -6.56 9.21
N VAL A 16 11.13 -6.59 9.99
CA VAL A 16 11.12 -6.85 11.44
C VAL A 16 10.35 -5.82 12.27
N LEU A 17 9.97 -4.70 11.65
CA LEU A 17 9.21 -3.61 12.25
C LEU A 17 7.76 -3.97 12.50
N PHE A 18 7.19 -4.88 11.72
CA PHE A 18 5.85 -5.39 11.98
C PHE A 18 5.92 -6.33 13.18
N PRO A 19 5.20 -6.08 14.29
CA PRO A 19 5.24 -6.97 15.45
C PRO A 19 4.75 -8.37 15.07
N GLU A 20 5.47 -9.43 15.44
CA GLU A 20 5.05 -10.80 15.08
C GLU A 20 3.66 -11.13 15.59
N GLU A 21 3.31 -10.68 16.80
CA GLU A 21 1.99 -10.88 17.37
C GLU A 21 0.89 -10.20 16.54
N SER A 22 1.12 -8.96 16.09
CA SER A 22 0.22 -8.25 15.17
C SER A 22 0.04 -9.03 13.87
N VAL A 23 1.14 -9.51 13.28
CA VAL A 23 1.12 -10.27 12.03
C VAL A 23 0.39 -11.59 12.19
N ARG A 24 0.69 -12.39 13.23
CA ARG A 24 -0.05 -13.64 13.50
C ARG A 24 -1.53 -13.38 13.80
N SER A 25 -1.84 -12.33 14.55
CA SER A 25 -3.21 -11.91 14.80
C SER A 25 -3.95 -11.57 13.50
N ALA A 26 -3.29 -10.82 12.61
CA ALA A 26 -3.80 -10.50 11.29
C ALA A 26 -4.05 -11.76 10.45
N LEU A 27 -3.06 -12.64 10.30
CA LEU A 27 -3.16 -13.89 9.51
C LEU A 27 -4.32 -14.78 9.97
N ASN A 28 -4.62 -14.78 11.27
CA ASN A 28 -5.68 -15.61 11.86
C ASN A 28 -7.05 -14.93 11.91
N TYR A 29 -7.16 -13.66 11.48
CA TYR A 29 -8.42 -12.95 11.48
C TYR A 29 -9.46 -13.66 10.61
N LYS A 30 -10.74 -13.56 11.00
CA LYS A 30 -11.88 -14.05 10.24
C LYS A 30 -12.75 -12.86 9.88
N PRO A 31 -12.70 -12.38 8.63
CA PRO A 31 -13.48 -11.23 8.22
C PRO A 31 -14.98 -11.47 8.41
N VAL A 32 -15.68 -10.42 8.81
CA VAL A 32 -17.12 -10.43 9.04
C VAL A 32 -17.84 -9.58 7.98
N PRO A 33 -19.16 -9.74 7.82
CA PRO A 33 -19.92 -8.90 6.90
C PRO A 33 -19.70 -7.40 7.13
N GLY A 34 -19.40 -6.68 6.05
CA GLY A 34 -19.16 -5.24 6.07
C GLY A 34 -17.71 -4.83 6.33
N ASP A 35 -16.79 -5.77 6.54
CA ASP A 35 -15.36 -5.45 6.50
C ASP A 35 -14.93 -5.13 5.07
N VAL A 36 -14.06 -4.12 4.95
CA VAL A 36 -13.49 -3.66 3.68
C VAL A 36 -11.98 -3.61 3.82
N PHE A 37 -11.27 -4.26 2.91
CA PHE A 37 -9.82 -4.26 2.86
C PHE A 37 -9.33 -3.50 1.64
N ILE A 38 -8.28 -2.71 1.82
CA ILE A 38 -7.52 -2.09 0.75
C ILE A 38 -6.21 -2.84 0.63
N VAL A 39 -6.03 -3.52 -0.49
CA VAL A 39 -4.93 -4.45 -0.69
C VAL A 39 -4.06 -4.00 -1.85
N SER A 40 -2.74 -4.14 -1.70
CA SER A 40 -1.78 -3.85 -2.77
C SER A 40 -0.42 -4.41 -2.40
N TYR A 41 0.40 -4.75 -3.38
CA TYR A 41 1.84 -4.84 -3.13
C TYR A 41 2.35 -3.43 -2.75
N PRO A 42 3.39 -3.31 -1.89
CA PRO A 42 3.95 -2.01 -1.56
C PRO A 42 4.21 -1.16 -2.81
N LYS A 43 3.86 0.13 -2.71
CA LYS A 43 4.14 1.16 -3.73
C LYS A 43 3.32 1.04 -5.03
N CYS A 44 2.21 0.31 -5.01
CA CYS A 44 1.24 0.29 -6.10
C CYS A 44 0.14 1.38 -6.02
N GLY A 45 0.26 2.36 -5.11
CA GLY A 45 -0.72 3.45 -4.97
C GLY A 45 -1.67 3.33 -3.79
N THR A 46 -1.33 2.52 -2.79
CA THR A 46 -2.15 2.23 -1.60
C THR A 46 -2.64 3.50 -0.89
N THR A 47 -1.76 4.47 -0.62
CA THR A 47 -2.13 5.71 0.07
C THR A 47 -3.17 6.50 -0.72
N TRP A 48 -3.04 6.55 -2.04
CA TRP A 48 -3.99 7.25 -2.89
C TRP A 48 -5.37 6.57 -2.84
N LEU A 49 -5.40 5.25 -2.99
CA LEU A 49 -6.63 4.47 -2.89
C LEU A 49 -7.27 4.60 -1.49
N GLN A 50 -6.48 4.55 -0.42
CA GLN A 50 -6.95 4.79 0.94
C GLN A 50 -7.62 6.15 1.10
N CYS A 51 -7.01 7.23 0.59
CA CYS A 51 -7.60 8.56 0.65
C CYS A 51 -8.92 8.64 -0.15
N ILE A 52 -9.00 7.98 -1.31
CA ILE A 52 -10.24 7.90 -2.11
C ILE A 52 -11.34 7.18 -1.34
N VAL A 53 -11.09 5.95 -0.89
CA VAL A 53 -12.08 5.14 -0.16
C VAL A 53 -12.53 5.85 1.11
N TYR A 54 -11.59 6.43 1.85
CA TYR A 54 -11.89 7.22 3.04
C TYR A 54 -12.83 8.39 2.75
N ASN A 55 -12.58 9.12 1.66
CA ASN A 55 -13.41 10.23 1.21
C ASN A 55 -14.81 9.77 0.76
N ILE A 56 -14.92 8.61 0.12
CA ILE A 56 -16.21 8.03 -0.28
C ILE A 56 -17.06 7.73 0.96
N PHE A 57 -16.45 7.14 1.99
CA PHE A 57 -17.15 6.82 3.24
C PHE A 57 -17.50 8.06 4.07
N ASN A 58 -16.57 8.98 4.23
CA ASN A 58 -16.65 10.02 5.26
C ASN A 58 -16.91 11.44 4.72
N GLY A 59 -16.75 11.66 3.42
CA GLY A 59 -16.96 12.97 2.78
C GLY A 59 -15.97 14.06 3.21
N ARG A 60 -14.86 13.70 3.86
CA ARG A 60 -13.85 14.62 4.40
C ARG A 60 -12.42 14.15 4.13
N ASP A 61 -11.45 15.03 4.38
CA ASP A 61 -10.02 14.70 4.34
C ASP A 61 -9.64 13.66 5.41
N PRO A 62 -8.67 12.77 5.09
CA PRO A 62 -8.05 11.89 6.07
C PRO A 62 -7.60 12.63 7.33
N PRO A 63 -7.63 11.98 8.50
CA PRO A 63 -7.15 12.61 9.74
C PRO A 63 -5.70 13.06 9.61
N ALA A 64 -5.39 14.25 10.14
CA ALA A 64 -4.03 14.78 10.15
C ALA A 64 -3.17 14.15 11.25
N GLY A 65 -3.78 13.88 12.42
CA GLY A 65 -3.08 13.30 13.57
C GLY A 65 -2.90 11.79 13.45
N VAL A 66 -1.74 11.32 13.89
CA VAL A 66 -1.34 9.91 13.72
C VAL A 66 -2.29 8.92 14.38
N MET A 67 -2.77 9.22 15.60
CA MET A 67 -3.62 8.31 16.35
C MET A 67 -5.00 8.17 15.72
N ASP A 68 -5.51 9.26 15.14
CA ASP A 68 -6.78 9.23 14.41
C ASP A 68 -6.62 8.53 13.06
N ALA A 69 -5.51 8.74 12.36
CA ALA A 69 -5.19 8.01 11.13
C ALA A 69 -5.09 6.49 11.38
N LEU A 70 -4.45 6.05 12.46
CA LEU A 70 -4.37 4.64 12.86
C LEU A 70 -5.72 4.06 13.29
N ARG A 71 -6.64 4.89 13.78
CA ARG A 71 -8.00 4.46 14.16
C ARG A 71 -8.92 4.37 12.95
N GLU A 72 -8.85 5.32 12.02
CA GLU A 72 -9.81 5.42 10.92
C GLU A 72 -9.31 4.81 9.60
N MET A 73 -8.00 4.66 9.44
CA MET A 73 -7.35 4.08 8.27
C MET A 73 -6.27 3.06 8.67
N PRO A 74 -6.63 2.05 9.52
CA PRO A 74 -5.65 1.17 10.15
C PRO A 74 -4.85 0.33 9.15
N PHE A 75 -3.65 -0.07 9.56
CA PHE A 75 -2.79 -1.00 8.83
C PHE A 75 -2.70 -2.33 9.58
N LEU A 76 -3.23 -3.39 8.97
CA LEU A 76 -3.47 -4.68 9.60
C LEU A 76 -2.18 -5.32 10.15
N GLU A 77 -1.10 -5.33 9.39
CA GLU A 77 0.19 -5.91 9.77
C GLU A 77 0.86 -5.16 10.94
N VAL A 78 0.54 -3.88 11.11
CA VAL A 78 1.08 -3.05 12.20
C VAL A 78 0.29 -3.27 13.48
N GLN A 79 -1.04 -3.23 13.39
CA GLN A 79 -1.92 -3.17 14.56
C GLN A 79 -2.57 -4.52 14.93
N GLY A 80 -2.48 -5.53 14.07
CA GLY A 80 -3.17 -6.81 14.23
C GLY A 80 -4.68 -6.69 14.05
N ALA A 81 -5.40 -7.80 14.24
CA ALA A 81 -6.85 -7.87 13.99
C ALA A 81 -7.69 -6.96 14.90
N GLU A 82 -7.14 -6.55 16.05
CA GLU A 82 -7.85 -5.69 17.01
C GLU A 82 -8.17 -4.31 16.44
N CYS A 83 -7.36 -3.83 15.48
CA CYS A 83 -7.65 -2.55 14.81
C CYS A 83 -9.01 -2.56 14.10
N ILE A 84 -9.45 -3.71 13.59
CA ILE A 84 -10.69 -3.85 12.85
C ILE A 84 -11.91 -3.66 13.78
N LYS A 85 -11.80 -4.10 15.04
CA LYS A 85 -12.86 -3.95 16.05
C LYS A 85 -13.01 -2.51 16.55
N HIS A 86 -11.90 -1.77 16.60
CA HIS A 86 -11.87 -0.40 17.11
C HIS A 86 -11.91 0.67 16.01
N MET A 87 -11.83 0.26 14.75
CA MET A 87 -11.93 1.17 13.62
C MET A 87 -13.30 1.84 13.58
N THR A 88 -13.31 3.15 13.36
CA THR A 88 -14.54 3.89 13.09
C THR A 88 -15.17 3.36 11.80
N LYS A 89 -16.41 2.88 11.87
CA LYS A 89 -17.17 2.40 10.69
C LYS A 89 -18.16 3.48 10.20
N PRO A 90 -18.41 3.60 8.87
CA PRO A 90 -17.79 2.83 7.78
C PRO A 90 -16.32 3.22 7.55
N GLY A 91 -15.49 2.24 7.23
CA GLY A 91 -14.05 2.41 7.07
C GLY A 91 -13.41 1.21 6.35
N ALA A 92 -12.13 1.33 6.01
CA ALA A 92 -11.38 0.27 5.35
C ALA A 92 -10.00 0.05 5.97
N VAL A 93 -9.59 -1.20 6.00
CA VAL A 93 -8.34 -1.66 6.61
C VAL A 93 -7.30 -1.88 5.50
N LYS A 94 -6.13 -1.27 5.62
CA LYS A 94 -5.03 -1.51 4.68
C LYS A 94 -4.29 -2.81 5.00
N THR A 95 -3.82 -3.47 3.95
CA THR A 95 -2.87 -4.57 4.04
C THR A 95 -2.03 -4.72 2.76
N HIS A 96 -0.86 -5.34 2.89
CA HIS A 96 0.07 -5.72 1.84
C HIS A 96 0.21 -7.25 1.72
N MET A 97 -0.75 -8.01 2.27
CA MET A 97 -0.72 -9.47 2.19
C MET A 97 -1.05 -9.96 0.76
N PRO A 98 -0.27 -10.90 0.21
CA PRO A 98 -0.69 -11.64 -0.97
C PRO A 98 -1.90 -12.52 -0.60
N PHE A 99 -2.69 -12.94 -1.59
CA PHE A 99 -3.98 -13.58 -1.35
C PHE A 99 -3.89 -14.79 -0.42
N ARG A 100 -2.84 -15.62 -0.58
CA ARG A 100 -2.60 -16.80 0.26
C ARG A 100 -2.48 -16.52 1.77
N PHE A 101 -2.13 -15.30 2.16
CA PHE A 101 -2.01 -14.87 3.55
C PHE A 101 -3.16 -13.96 3.99
N GLN A 102 -3.91 -13.41 3.05
CA GLN A 102 -5.02 -12.52 3.34
C GLN A 102 -6.13 -13.27 4.09
N PRO A 103 -6.60 -12.77 5.24
CA PRO A 103 -7.89 -13.13 5.80
C PRO A 103 -8.99 -12.93 4.77
N PHE A 104 -9.49 -14.04 4.21
CA PHE A 104 -10.49 -14.04 3.16
C PHE A 104 -11.87 -14.49 3.67
N SER A 105 -12.91 -13.77 3.26
CA SER A 105 -14.32 -14.15 3.43
C SER A 105 -15.11 -13.62 2.24
N VAL A 106 -16.07 -14.42 1.75
CA VAL A 106 -17.00 -13.99 0.71
C VAL A 106 -17.91 -12.84 1.14
N ASP A 107 -18.06 -12.63 2.46
CA ASP A 107 -18.91 -11.57 3.04
C ASP A 107 -18.16 -10.23 3.25
N ALA A 108 -16.84 -10.21 3.07
CA ALA A 108 -16.02 -9.01 3.13
C ALA A 108 -15.67 -8.51 1.72
N LYS A 109 -15.34 -7.23 1.59
CA LYS A 109 -14.95 -6.61 0.31
C LYS A 109 -13.45 -6.34 0.25
N TYR A 110 -12.86 -6.54 -0.92
CA TYR A 110 -11.42 -6.33 -1.15
C TYR A 110 -11.23 -5.38 -2.34
N VAL A 111 -10.62 -4.23 -2.11
CA VAL A 111 -10.24 -3.29 -3.17
C VAL A 111 -8.75 -3.45 -3.41
N TYR A 112 -8.41 -4.14 -4.49
CA TYR A 112 -7.03 -4.48 -4.84
C TYR A 112 -6.48 -3.55 -5.92
N ILE A 113 -5.39 -2.84 -5.62
CA ILE A 113 -4.68 -2.00 -6.59
C ILE A 113 -3.28 -2.53 -6.89
N CYS A 114 -2.98 -2.70 -8.18
CA CYS A 114 -1.64 -2.99 -8.69
C CYS A 114 -1.11 -1.87 -9.58
N ARG A 115 0.18 -1.94 -9.91
CA ARG A 115 0.89 -0.96 -10.75
C ARG A 115 1.92 -1.70 -11.57
N ASN A 116 2.26 -1.21 -12.77
CA ASN A 116 3.25 -1.86 -13.61
C ASN A 116 4.57 -2.12 -12.85
N PRO A 117 5.23 -3.28 -13.09
CA PRO A 117 6.37 -3.72 -12.29
C PRO A 117 7.57 -2.75 -12.34
N TYR A 118 7.74 -2.04 -13.46
CA TYR A 118 8.86 -1.11 -13.64
C TYR A 118 8.72 0.13 -12.76
N ASP A 119 7.57 0.82 -12.80
CA ASP A 119 7.34 1.97 -11.93
C ASP A 119 7.19 1.56 -10.47
N CYS A 120 6.65 0.36 -10.19
CA CYS A 120 6.62 -0.20 -8.84
C CYS A 120 8.05 -0.32 -8.28
N CYS A 121 8.96 -0.95 -9.02
CA CYS A 121 10.36 -1.12 -8.64
C CYS A 121 11.04 0.23 -8.33
N VAL A 122 10.91 1.23 -9.20
CA VAL A 122 11.46 2.58 -8.95
C VAL A 122 10.84 3.20 -7.70
N SER A 123 9.51 3.13 -7.57
CA SER A 123 8.84 3.72 -6.41
C SER A 123 9.22 3.03 -5.10
N PHE A 124 9.58 1.75 -5.15
CA PHE A 124 10.03 0.98 -4.00
C PHE A 124 11.47 1.30 -3.65
N PHE A 125 12.37 1.39 -4.62
CA PHE A 125 13.74 1.88 -4.41
C PHE A 125 13.75 3.19 -3.61
N HIS A 126 12.99 4.20 -4.05
CA HIS A 126 12.94 5.48 -3.33
C HIS A 126 12.34 5.33 -1.94
N HIS A 127 11.32 4.50 -1.75
CA HIS A 127 10.74 4.28 -0.43
C HIS A 127 11.74 3.64 0.54
N THR A 128 12.46 2.61 0.08
CA THR A 128 13.48 1.90 0.85
C THR A 128 14.66 2.80 1.17
N LYS A 129 15.09 3.64 0.22
CA LYS A 129 16.16 4.64 0.43
C LYS A 129 15.76 5.73 1.42
N ASN A 130 14.52 6.20 1.33
CA ASN A 130 14.03 7.36 2.07
C ASN A 130 13.60 7.04 3.51
N PHE A 131 13.17 5.80 3.76
CA PHE A 131 12.62 5.41 5.05
C PHE A 131 13.70 4.73 5.89
N TYR A 132 14.11 5.37 7.00
CA TYR A 132 15.36 5.01 7.66
C TYR A 132 15.43 3.56 8.13
N ALA A 133 14.28 2.98 8.48
CA ALA A 133 14.18 1.62 8.97
C ALA A 133 14.75 0.56 8.03
N TYR A 134 14.80 0.81 6.72
CA TYR A 134 15.37 -0.12 5.75
C TYR A 134 16.90 -0.10 5.68
N GLN A 135 17.56 0.87 6.33
CA GLN A 135 19.03 1.01 6.35
C GLN A 135 19.66 0.97 4.94
N PHE A 136 19.02 1.64 3.97
CA PHE A 136 19.39 1.62 2.55
C PHE A 136 19.66 3.04 1.99
N GLN A 137 20.06 3.98 2.84
CA GLN A 137 20.19 5.40 2.49
C GLN A 137 21.26 5.63 1.42
N ASP A 138 22.37 4.92 1.52
CA ASP A 138 23.47 5.00 0.56
C ASP A 138 23.31 4.02 -0.61
N GLY A 139 22.24 3.22 -0.59
CA GLY A 139 21.95 2.22 -1.61
C GLY A 139 21.64 2.84 -2.98
N THR A 140 22.03 2.12 -4.01
CA THR A 140 21.85 2.45 -5.43
C THR A 140 20.60 1.79 -6.00
N PHE A 141 20.14 2.29 -7.15
CA PHE A 141 19.05 1.64 -7.86
C PHE A 141 19.44 0.24 -8.34
N ASP A 142 20.71 0.06 -8.75
CA ASP A 142 21.23 -1.23 -9.19
C ASP A 142 21.15 -2.29 -8.09
N GLU A 143 21.59 -1.96 -6.87
CA GLU A 143 21.48 -2.86 -5.72
C GLU A 143 20.02 -3.18 -5.36
N PHE A 144 19.13 -2.19 -5.43
CA PHE A 144 17.71 -2.42 -5.16
C PHE A 144 17.06 -3.28 -6.25
N PHE A 145 17.45 -3.07 -7.51
CA PHE A 145 16.96 -3.86 -8.63
C PHE A 145 17.27 -5.35 -8.45
N GLU A 146 18.49 -5.69 -8.00
CA GLU A 146 18.86 -7.07 -7.66
C GLU A 146 17.94 -7.65 -6.59
N LEU A 147 17.68 -6.91 -5.51
CA LEU A 147 16.72 -7.34 -4.47
C LEU A 147 15.33 -7.58 -5.07
N PHE A 148 14.85 -6.67 -5.92
CA PHE A 148 13.52 -6.73 -6.52
C PHE A 148 13.32 -7.96 -7.41
N ILE A 149 14.26 -8.26 -8.31
CA ILE A 149 14.14 -9.43 -9.20
C ILE A 149 14.30 -10.77 -8.47
N GLU A 150 15.02 -10.77 -7.35
CA GLU A 150 15.16 -11.93 -6.46
C GLU A 150 13.94 -12.13 -5.55
N GLY A 151 12.99 -11.18 -5.54
CA GLY A 151 11.79 -11.25 -4.70
C GLY A 151 12.06 -11.03 -3.22
N LYS A 152 13.14 -10.30 -2.88
CA LYS A 152 13.58 -10.00 -1.51
C LYS A 152 13.19 -8.63 -0.92
N PRO A 153 12.47 -7.70 -1.58
CA PRO A 153 11.95 -6.52 -0.90
C PRO A 153 10.90 -6.87 0.17
N ASP A 154 10.49 -5.88 0.96
CA ASP A 154 9.40 -6.06 1.92
C ASP A 154 8.14 -6.63 1.25
N CYS A 155 7.44 -7.52 1.96
CA CYS A 155 6.29 -8.28 1.45
C CYS A 155 6.62 -9.29 0.30
N GLY A 156 7.90 -9.51 -0.02
CA GLY A 156 8.37 -10.59 -0.89
C GLY A 156 8.29 -10.29 -2.39
N ASP A 157 8.12 -11.32 -3.20
CA ASP A 157 8.11 -11.24 -4.66
C ASP A 157 6.84 -10.55 -5.20
N TYR A 158 7.05 -9.51 -6.00
CA TYR A 158 5.97 -8.72 -6.61
C TYR A 158 5.02 -9.58 -7.46
N PHE A 159 5.55 -10.53 -8.25
CA PHE A 159 4.74 -11.31 -9.17
C PHE A 159 3.94 -12.38 -8.44
N ASP A 160 4.50 -13.01 -7.40
CA ASP A 160 3.74 -13.92 -6.55
C ASP A 160 2.58 -13.19 -5.86
N HIS A 161 2.82 -11.97 -5.39
CA HIS A 161 1.76 -11.13 -4.83
C HIS A 161 0.69 -10.78 -5.87
N LEU A 162 1.10 -10.28 -7.03
CA LEU A 162 0.20 -9.88 -8.11
C LEU A 162 -0.65 -11.04 -8.60
N LEU A 163 -0.02 -12.16 -8.96
CA LEU A 163 -0.70 -13.33 -9.52
C LEU A 163 -1.69 -13.92 -8.53
N SER A 164 -1.32 -14.01 -7.24
CA SER A 164 -2.21 -14.54 -6.21
C SER A 164 -3.54 -13.79 -6.11
N TRP A 165 -3.54 -12.48 -6.34
CA TRP A 165 -4.76 -11.66 -6.36
C TRP A 165 -5.42 -11.62 -7.74
N TYR A 166 -4.64 -11.73 -8.80
CA TYR A 166 -5.15 -11.71 -10.18
C TYR A 166 -6.03 -12.92 -10.49
N GLU A 167 -5.77 -14.08 -9.88
CA GLU A 167 -6.64 -15.26 -9.96
C GLU A 167 -8.06 -14.99 -9.41
N HIS A 168 -8.18 -14.08 -8.44
CA HIS A 168 -9.44 -13.71 -7.78
C HIS A 168 -10.08 -12.44 -8.33
N ARG A 169 -9.54 -11.86 -9.41
CA ARG A 169 -10.04 -10.59 -10.00
C ARG A 169 -11.49 -10.65 -10.47
N GLY A 170 -12.01 -11.85 -10.70
CA GLY A 170 -13.40 -12.10 -11.11
C GLY A 170 -14.36 -12.37 -9.96
N ASP A 171 -13.86 -12.47 -8.73
CA ASP A 171 -14.70 -12.75 -7.56
C ASP A 171 -15.62 -11.54 -7.28
N PRO A 172 -16.92 -11.75 -6.98
CA PRO A 172 -17.87 -10.65 -6.80
C PRO A 172 -17.51 -9.65 -5.70
N ASN A 173 -16.71 -10.08 -4.72
CA ASN A 173 -16.27 -9.31 -3.58
C ASN A 173 -14.83 -8.79 -3.71
N VAL A 174 -14.23 -8.87 -4.90
CA VAL A 174 -12.90 -8.33 -5.21
C VAL A 174 -13.03 -7.28 -6.31
N PHE A 175 -12.67 -6.03 -6.00
CA PHE A 175 -12.55 -4.95 -6.97
C PHE A 175 -11.09 -4.77 -7.35
N PHE A 176 -10.74 -5.26 -8.53
CA PHE A 176 -9.38 -5.22 -9.04
C PHE A 176 -9.18 -4.01 -9.96
N LEU A 177 -8.15 -3.20 -9.69
CA LEU A 177 -7.81 -2.03 -10.51
C LEU A 177 -6.30 -1.85 -10.66
N THR A 178 -5.91 -1.06 -11.67
CA THR A 178 -4.53 -0.63 -11.87
C THR A 178 -4.36 0.83 -11.48
N TYR A 179 -3.17 1.19 -11.01
CA TYR A 179 -2.77 2.57 -10.76
C TYR A 179 -2.88 3.42 -12.03
N GLU A 180 -2.53 2.83 -13.17
CA GLU A 180 -2.55 3.48 -14.48
C GLU A 180 -3.95 3.83 -14.93
N ASP A 181 -4.91 2.92 -14.76
CA ASP A 181 -6.31 3.19 -15.08
C ASP A 181 -6.91 4.24 -14.14
N LEU A 182 -6.63 4.14 -12.84
CA LEU A 182 -7.04 5.14 -11.86
C LEU A 182 -6.45 6.53 -12.18
N LYS A 183 -5.22 6.58 -12.71
CA LYS A 183 -4.56 7.82 -13.12
C LYS A 183 -5.07 8.37 -14.45
N LYS A 184 -5.45 7.51 -15.37
CA LYS A 184 -5.98 7.88 -16.69
C LYS A 184 -7.37 8.53 -16.58
N ASP A 185 -8.25 7.99 -15.73
CA ASP A 185 -9.58 8.55 -15.50
C ASP A 185 -10.01 8.40 -14.03
N THR A 186 -9.45 9.26 -13.17
CA THR A 186 -9.75 9.25 -11.73
C THR A 186 -11.24 9.35 -11.46
N ARG A 187 -11.98 10.16 -12.23
CA ARG A 187 -13.42 10.37 -12.03
C ARG A 187 -14.19 9.07 -12.21
N ALA A 188 -13.98 8.38 -13.32
CA ALA A 188 -14.70 7.14 -13.60
C ALA A 188 -14.37 6.06 -12.56
N TRP A 189 -13.10 5.94 -12.16
CA TRP A 189 -12.70 4.94 -11.18
C TRP A 189 -13.16 5.23 -9.77
N VAL A 190 -13.23 6.49 -9.33
CA VAL A 190 -13.86 6.86 -8.05
C VAL A 190 -15.32 6.42 -8.01
N LEU A 191 -16.07 6.62 -9.10
CA LEU A 191 -17.46 6.18 -9.19
C LEU A 191 -17.59 4.64 -9.14
N LYS A 192 -16.75 3.91 -9.88
CA LYS A 192 -16.73 2.43 -9.86
C LYS A 192 -16.38 1.88 -8.47
N ILE A 193 -15.39 2.47 -7.79
CA ILE A 193 -15.04 2.11 -6.41
C ILE A 193 -16.25 2.38 -5.51
N ALA A 194 -16.90 3.53 -5.63
CA ALA A 194 -18.08 3.85 -4.83
C ALA A 194 -19.21 2.84 -5.02
N ASP A 195 -19.54 2.47 -6.26
CA ASP A 195 -20.55 1.44 -6.54
C ASP A 195 -20.19 0.09 -5.89
N PHE A 196 -18.93 -0.32 -5.99
CA PHE A 196 -18.46 -1.56 -5.39
C PHE A 196 -18.55 -1.53 -3.86
N LEU A 197 -18.19 -0.41 -3.23
CA LEU A 197 -18.31 -0.23 -1.78
C LEU A 197 -19.77 -0.24 -1.32
N GLY A 198 -20.69 0.26 -2.13
CA GLY A 198 -22.13 0.22 -1.93
C GLY A 198 -22.85 1.12 -2.93
N GLU A 199 -23.94 0.64 -3.53
CA GLU A 199 -24.64 1.39 -4.58
C GLU A 199 -25.11 2.78 -4.11
N GLU A 200 -25.39 2.95 -2.82
CA GLU A 200 -25.74 4.23 -2.20
C GLU A 200 -24.62 5.26 -2.32
N TYR A 201 -23.35 4.85 -2.19
CA TYR A 201 -22.21 5.76 -2.38
C TYR A 201 -22.12 6.21 -3.84
N GLY A 202 -22.24 5.26 -4.77
CA GLY A 202 -22.24 5.56 -6.20
C GLY A 202 -23.41 6.46 -6.62
N ARG A 203 -24.63 6.19 -6.13
CA ARG A 203 -25.81 7.06 -6.36
C ARG A 203 -25.58 8.46 -5.80
N LYS A 204 -25.06 8.57 -4.58
CA LYS A 204 -24.79 9.86 -3.91
C LYS A 204 -23.80 10.69 -4.72
N LEU A 205 -22.69 10.11 -5.17
CA LEU A 205 -21.67 10.83 -5.95
C LEU A 205 -22.13 11.22 -7.35
N ARG A 206 -23.04 10.47 -7.98
CA ARG A 206 -23.64 10.86 -9.26
C ARG A 206 -24.66 11.99 -9.10
N ALA A 207 -25.44 11.96 -8.03
CA ALA A 207 -26.47 12.96 -7.75
C ALA A 207 -25.89 14.31 -7.31
N ASP A 208 -24.77 14.30 -6.59
CA ASP A 208 -24.08 15.50 -6.12
C ASP A 208 -22.68 15.61 -6.73
N GLN A 209 -22.59 16.38 -7.81
CA GLN A 209 -21.32 16.64 -8.48
C GLN A 209 -20.31 17.37 -7.57
N GLY A 210 -20.77 18.20 -6.64
CA GLY A 210 -19.90 18.91 -5.70
C GLY A 210 -19.16 17.97 -4.76
N LEU A 211 -19.82 16.89 -4.31
CA LEU A 211 -19.15 15.83 -3.54
C LEU A 211 -18.07 15.14 -4.37
N LEU A 212 -18.38 14.74 -5.60
CA LEU A 212 -17.41 14.08 -6.49
C LEU A 212 -16.21 14.98 -6.78
N GLU A 213 -16.43 16.25 -7.16
CA GLU A 213 -15.35 17.22 -7.37
C GLU A 213 -14.52 17.44 -6.09
N GLY A 214 -15.18 17.45 -4.92
CA GLY A 214 -14.50 17.54 -3.64
C GLY A 214 -13.54 16.37 -3.41
N ILE A 215 -13.96 15.14 -3.72
CA ILE A 215 -13.11 13.94 -3.63
C ILE A 215 -11.95 14.05 -4.61
N LEU A 216 -12.21 14.41 -5.88
CA LEU A 216 -11.17 14.53 -6.91
C LEU A 216 -10.12 15.58 -6.55
N LYS A 217 -10.54 16.71 -6.00
CA LYS A 217 -9.64 17.77 -5.51
C LYS A 217 -8.79 17.27 -4.35
N ARG A 218 -9.42 16.72 -3.30
CA ARG A 218 -8.73 16.23 -2.08
C ARG A 218 -7.76 15.07 -2.36
N THR A 219 -8.02 14.30 -3.40
CA THR A 219 -7.18 13.15 -3.81
C THR A 219 -6.33 13.44 -5.04
N SER A 220 -6.20 14.71 -5.43
CA SER A 220 -5.27 15.15 -6.49
C SER A 220 -3.81 14.90 -6.10
N PHE A 221 -2.92 14.81 -7.09
CA PHE A 221 -1.50 14.61 -6.80
C PHE A 221 -0.92 15.77 -5.98
N GLU A 222 -1.33 16.99 -6.31
CA GLU A 222 -0.92 18.22 -5.66
C GLU A 222 -1.30 18.22 -4.18
N THR A 223 -2.57 17.94 -3.85
CA THR A 223 -3.03 17.83 -2.46
C THR A 223 -2.38 16.65 -1.72
N MET A 224 -2.22 15.51 -2.39
CA MET A 224 -1.54 14.36 -1.79
C MET A 224 -0.07 14.68 -1.50
N LYS A 225 0.60 15.51 -2.31
CA LYS A 225 1.99 15.90 -2.08
C LYS A 225 2.15 16.74 -0.81
N GLU A 226 1.16 17.55 -0.46
CA GLU A 226 1.13 18.28 0.82
C GLU A 226 1.11 17.33 2.03
N MET A 227 0.65 16.08 1.87
CA MET A 227 0.74 15.07 2.93
C MET A 227 2.19 14.67 3.25
N ASN A 228 3.19 14.97 2.42
CA ASN A 228 4.59 14.67 2.72
C ASN A 228 5.08 15.37 3.99
N ALA A 229 4.70 16.65 4.18
CA ALA A 229 5.02 17.39 5.39
C ALA A 229 4.37 16.71 6.61
N LYS A 230 3.10 16.33 6.47
CA LYS A 230 2.33 15.65 7.51
C LYS A 230 2.93 14.30 7.90
N VAL A 231 3.54 13.55 6.99
CA VAL A 231 4.20 12.27 7.33
C VAL A 231 5.32 12.48 8.34
N ASN A 232 6.17 13.49 8.14
CA ASN A 232 7.27 13.78 9.06
C ASN A 232 6.76 14.40 10.38
N GLU A 233 5.75 15.27 10.33
CA GLU A 233 5.08 15.80 11.52
C GLU A 233 4.44 14.68 12.36
N THR A 234 3.69 13.78 11.74
CA THR A 234 3.10 12.57 12.34
C THR A 234 4.17 11.71 13.01
N LEU A 235 5.30 11.49 12.33
CA LEU A 235 6.42 10.74 12.93
C LEU A 235 7.02 11.48 14.12
N MET A 236 7.05 12.81 14.14
CA MET A 236 7.49 13.60 15.31
C MET A 236 6.47 13.51 16.46
N GLU A 237 5.17 13.64 16.19
CA GLU A 237 4.11 13.49 17.19
C GLU A 237 4.21 12.16 17.94
N LEU A 238 4.50 11.06 17.22
CA LEU A 238 4.70 9.74 17.81
C LEU A 238 5.88 9.68 18.80
N LYS A 239 6.91 10.53 18.61
CA LYS A 239 8.08 10.58 19.49
C LYS A 239 7.76 11.26 20.82
N ASP A 240 6.90 12.26 20.77
CA ASP A 240 6.54 13.09 21.92
C ASP A 240 5.49 12.43 22.82
N LEU A 241 4.89 11.31 22.38
CA LEU A 241 4.04 10.48 23.22
C LEU A 241 4.79 9.95 24.45
N SER A 242 4.16 10.02 25.62
CA SER A 242 4.69 9.38 26.82
C SER A 242 4.70 7.86 26.69
N GLU A 243 5.55 7.17 27.45
CA GLU A 243 5.71 5.70 27.34
C GLU A 243 4.40 4.93 27.56
N ASP A 244 3.50 5.41 28.40
CA ASP A 244 2.17 4.83 28.61
C ASP A 244 1.23 5.03 27.41
N GLN A 245 1.39 6.13 26.66
CA GLN A 245 0.60 6.46 25.48
C GLN A 245 1.11 5.79 24.20
N LYS A 246 2.37 5.36 24.15
CA LYS A 246 2.96 4.74 22.96
C LYS A 246 2.22 3.45 22.58
N PRO A 247 1.74 3.31 21.33
CA PRO A 247 1.09 2.08 20.89
C PRO A 247 2.10 0.92 20.85
N GLY A 248 1.60 -0.32 21.00
CA GLY A 248 2.44 -1.52 21.09
C GLY A 248 3.41 -1.69 19.92
N TRP A 249 2.98 -1.36 18.70
CA TRP A 249 3.83 -1.43 17.52
C TRP A 249 5.00 -0.42 17.55
N LEU A 250 4.81 0.76 18.15
CA LEU A 250 5.87 1.75 18.30
C LEU A 250 6.88 1.30 19.36
N LYS A 251 6.40 0.75 20.47
CA LYS A 251 7.26 0.11 21.49
C LYS A 251 8.09 -1.03 20.89
N HIS A 252 7.45 -1.87 20.08
CA HIS A 252 8.12 -2.94 19.33
C HIS A 252 9.16 -2.38 18.36
N SER A 253 8.81 -1.35 17.59
CA SER A 253 9.70 -0.68 16.65
C SER A 253 10.96 -0.14 17.36
N THR A 254 10.79 0.58 18.48
CA THR A 254 11.89 1.13 19.28
C THR A 254 12.77 0.04 19.90
N LYS A 255 12.16 -1.00 20.49
CA LYS A 255 12.88 -2.16 21.03
C LYS A 255 13.65 -2.91 19.93
N THR A 256 13.05 -2.98 18.74
CA THR A 256 13.67 -3.57 17.58
C THR A 256 14.77 -2.61 17.13
N MET A 257 14.49 -1.60 16.34
CA MET A 257 15.48 -0.82 15.60
C MET A 257 16.32 0.15 16.44
N GLY A 258 15.96 0.39 17.69
CA GLY A 258 16.56 1.43 18.53
C GLY A 258 15.88 2.79 18.33
N VAL A 259 15.97 3.64 19.36
CA VAL A 259 15.35 4.97 19.39
C VAL A 259 15.88 5.84 18.25
N GLU A 260 17.17 5.80 17.97
CA GLU A 260 17.79 6.63 16.93
C GLU A 260 17.24 6.32 15.54
N ALA A 261 17.13 5.04 15.18
CA ALA A 261 16.64 4.61 13.88
C ALA A 261 15.15 4.87 13.67
N THR A 262 14.37 4.79 14.75
CA THR A 262 12.92 5.04 14.74
C THR A 262 12.58 6.53 14.74
N ASN A 263 13.54 7.38 15.11
CA ASN A 263 13.37 8.82 15.20
C ASN A 263 13.86 9.60 13.97
N GLN A 264 14.38 8.94 12.94
CA GLN A 264 14.81 9.65 11.73
C GLN A 264 13.59 10.05 10.89
N PRO A 265 13.55 11.29 10.35
CA PRO A 265 12.51 11.68 9.40
C PRO A 265 12.63 10.86 8.11
N VAL A 266 11.53 10.76 7.36
CA VAL A 266 11.57 10.26 5.99
C VAL A 266 12.34 11.27 5.16
N ALA A 267 13.44 10.81 4.54
CA ALA A 267 14.21 11.62 3.61
C ALA A 267 13.42 11.81 2.31
N GLY A 268 13.43 12.99 1.71
CA GLY A 268 12.72 13.26 0.46
C GLY A 268 11.19 13.10 0.53
N ASP A 269 10.57 12.99 -0.64
CA ASP A 269 9.11 13.01 -0.80
C ASP A 269 8.49 11.60 -0.75
N PHE A 270 7.55 11.36 0.17
CA PHE A 270 6.77 10.11 0.23
C PHE A 270 5.85 9.96 -1.00
N ILE A 271 5.16 11.04 -1.36
CA ILE A 271 4.44 11.25 -2.63
C ILE A 271 5.40 11.96 -3.59
N ARG A 272 6.10 11.17 -4.39
CA ARG A 272 7.27 11.60 -5.17
C ARG A 272 6.93 12.29 -6.49
N LYS A 273 6.33 11.56 -7.44
CA LYS A 273 6.01 12.06 -8.80
C LYS A 273 4.58 11.77 -9.27
N GLY A 274 3.93 10.73 -8.74
CA GLY A 274 2.56 10.37 -9.13
C GLY A 274 2.37 10.13 -10.63
N ALA A 275 3.43 9.73 -11.33
CA ALA A 275 3.48 9.61 -12.78
C ALA A 275 3.60 8.14 -13.22
N VAL A 276 3.13 7.87 -14.43
CA VAL A 276 3.33 6.58 -15.14
C VAL A 276 4.50 6.75 -16.11
N GLY A 277 5.43 5.81 -16.12
CA GLY A 277 6.58 5.78 -17.03
C GLY A 277 7.87 6.42 -16.48
N ASP A 278 7.95 6.70 -15.18
CA ASP A 278 9.17 7.27 -14.60
C ASP A 278 10.33 6.28 -14.57
N TRP A 279 10.04 4.98 -14.68
CA TRP A 279 11.04 3.93 -14.83
C TRP A 279 12.06 4.18 -15.95
N LYS A 280 11.68 4.92 -17.01
CA LYS A 280 12.57 5.29 -18.12
C LYS A 280 13.80 6.09 -17.69
N ASN A 281 13.75 6.73 -16.53
CA ASN A 281 14.84 7.53 -15.97
C ASN A 281 15.80 6.73 -15.08
N TYR A 282 15.54 5.44 -14.84
CA TYR A 282 16.28 4.62 -13.88
C TYR A 282 16.86 3.35 -14.49
N PHE A 283 16.07 2.65 -15.30
CA PHE A 283 16.47 1.35 -15.80
C PHE A 283 17.52 1.44 -16.91
N SER A 284 18.59 0.66 -16.79
CA SER A 284 19.50 0.38 -17.90
C SER A 284 18.88 -0.62 -18.89
N ALA A 285 19.44 -0.70 -20.11
CA ALA A 285 18.99 -1.67 -21.11
C ALA A 285 19.11 -3.13 -20.63
N ASP A 286 20.15 -3.44 -19.85
CA ASP A 286 20.35 -4.77 -19.27
C ASP A 286 19.29 -5.09 -18.19
N GLN A 287 19.01 -4.15 -17.29
CA GLN A 287 17.97 -4.31 -16.27
C GLN A 287 16.58 -4.48 -16.90
N ILE A 288 16.28 -3.75 -17.98
CA ILE A 288 15.06 -3.95 -18.76
C ILE A 288 14.98 -5.39 -19.27
N LYS A 289 16.05 -5.86 -19.94
CA LYS A 289 16.10 -7.23 -20.47
C LYS A 289 15.86 -8.26 -19.36
N ARG A 290 16.55 -8.15 -18.23
CA ARG A 290 16.45 -9.08 -17.09
C ARG A 290 15.06 -9.05 -16.45
N LEU A 291 14.44 -7.88 -16.31
CA LEU A 291 13.08 -7.79 -15.80
C LEU A 291 12.06 -8.37 -16.78
N LYS A 292 12.24 -8.21 -18.10
CA LYS A 292 11.41 -8.88 -19.12
C LYS A 292 11.49 -10.40 -19.00
N GLU A 293 12.70 -10.95 -18.89
CA GLU A 293 12.90 -12.39 -18.69
C GLU A 293 12.22 -12.88 -17.40
N ARG A 294 12.33 -12.11 -16.31
CA ARG A 294 11.63 -12.41 -15.04
C ARG A 294 10.12 -12.36 -15.19
N ILE A 295 9.57 -11.34 -15.87
CA ILE A 295 8.13 -11.22 -16.16
C ILE A 295 7.65 -12.43 -16.94
N GLU A 296 8.33 -12.78 -18.05
CA GLU A 296 7.96 -13.92 -18.90
C GLU A 296 8.00 -15.24 -18.10
N LEU A 297 9.02 -15.42 -17.27
CA LEU A 297 9.13 -16.61 -16.41
C LEU A 297 7.99 -16.68 -15.39
N LYS A 298 7.72 -15.59 -14.67
CA LYS A 298 6.75 -15.58 -13.55
C LYS A 298 5.30 -15.57 -14.02
N THR A 299 5.02 -14.94 -15.16
CA THR A 299 3.66 -14.78 -15.68
C THR A 299 3.32 -15.77 -16.80
N ARG A 300 4.18 -16.77 -17.02
CA ARG A 300 3.96 -17.80 -18.04
C ARG A 300 2.59 -18.46 -17.88
N GLY A 301 1.78 -18.39 -18.94
CA GLY A 301 0.44 -18.96 -18.96
C GLY A 301 -0.65 -18.06 -18.34
N SER A 302 -0.32 -16.82 -17.98
CA SER A 302 -1.26 -15.81 -17.51
C SER A 302 -1.37 -14.64 -18.48
N ASP A 303 -2.56 -14.04 -18.56
CA ASP A 303 -2.86 -12.79 -19.25
C ASP A 303 -2.62 -11.55 -18.38
N VAL A 304 -2.01 -11.70 -17.19
CA VAL A 304 -1.83 -10.58 -16.24
C VAL A 304 -1.10 -9.37 -16.81
N MET A 305 -0.18 -9.57 -17.76
CA MET A 305 0.54 -8.47 -18.37
C MET A 305 -0.30 -7.66 -19.38
N ASP A 306 -1.46 -8.18 -19.80
CA ASP A 306 -2.41 -7.44 -20.64
C ASP A 306 -3.03 -6.24 -19.92
N LEU A 307 -2.95 -6.21 -18.58
CA LEU A 307 -3.31 -5.04 -17.76
C LEU A 307 -2.58 -3.77 -18.21
N TRP A 308 -1.41 -3.90 -18.86
CA TRP A 308 -0.56 -2.78 -19.26
C TRP A 308 -0.21 -2.77 -20.75
N LYS A 309 -0.98 -3.48 -21.58
CA LYS A 309 -0.73 -3.54 -23.04
C LYS A 309 -0.77 -2.18 -23.73
N ASP A 310 -1.56 -1.24 -23.19
CA ASP A 310 -1.82 0.07 -23.82
C ASP A 310 -0.87 1.20 -23.36
N ILE A 311 0.05 0.93 -22.43
CA ILE A 311 0.94 1.97 -21.87
C ILE A 311 2.39 1.88 -22.37
N GLY A 312 2.68 0.97 -23.31
CA GLY A 312 3.99 0.86 -23.96
C GLY A 312 5.11 0.47 -23.00
N LEU A 313 4.91 -0.60 -22.22
CA LEU A 313 6.00 -1.22 -21.45
C LEU A 313 7.06 -1.85 -22.41
N PRO A 314 8.34 -1.94 -21.98
CA PRO A 314 9.45 -2.42 -22.81
C PRO A 314 9.32 -3.81 -23.43
#